data_AF-A0A3E1RAI9-F1
#
_entry.id   AF-A0A3E1RAI9-F1
#
_cell.length_a   1.000
_cell.length_b   1.000
_cell.length_c   1.000
_cell.angle_alpha   90.00
_cell.angle_beta   90.00
_cell.angle_gamma   90.00
#
_symmetry.space_group_name_H-M   'P 1'
#
loop_
_entity.id
_entity.type
_entity.pdbx_description
1 polymer ?
#
loop_
_entity_poly.entity_id
_entity_poly.type
_entity_poly.pdbx_seq_one_letter_code
_entity_poly.pdbx_strand_id
1 'polypeptide(L)'
;MYLKRKLILAGLSMLLAGAAFARDVLIDVRTAQEFQSGHLQGAINMPHTSIGEEIANARVSKDDRLIVYCKSGRRATLASDTLKGLGYSNVENFGGLEEASKRLQLPVHTDK
;
A
#
# COMPACT_ATOMS: atom_id res chain seq x y z
N MET A 1 -5.78 -33.65 -57.96
CA MET A 1 -5.05 -34.26 -56.82
C MET A 1 -4.86 -33.19 -55.76
N TYR A 2 -5.71 -33.20 -54.74
CA TYR A 2 -5.98 -32.10 -53.79
C TYR A 2 -5.05 -32.23 -52.58
N LEU A 3 -4.05 -31.35 -52.42
CA LEU A 3 -3.16 -31.39 -51.27
C LEU A 3 -3.60 -30.35 -50.23
N LYS A 4 -4.37 -30.83 -49.23
CA LYS A 4 -4.75 -30.08 -48.03
C LYS A 4 -3.50 -29.72 -47.23
N ARG A 5 -3.12 -28.45 -47.17
CA ARG A 5 -2.23 -27.92 -46.13
C ARG A 5 -3.08 -27.36 -44.99
N LYS A 6 -3.19 -28.12 -43.90
CA LYS A 6 -3.69 -27.61 -42.61
C LYS A 6 -2.59 -26.71 -42.03
N LEU A 7 -2.75 -25.40 -42.15
CA LEU A 7 -2.04 -24.46 -41.28
C LEU A 7 -2.93 -24.28 -40.04
N ILE A 8 -2.56 -24.99 -38.97
CA ILE A 8 -3.04 -24.71 -37.63
C ILE A 8 -2.26 -23.48 -37.17
N LEU A 9 -2.86 -22.29 -37.26
CA LEU A 9 -2.37 -21.15 -36.50
C LEU A 9 -2.85 -21.37 -35.07
N ALA A 10 -1.95 -21.90 -34.24
CA ALA A 10 -2.14 -21.96 -32.79
C ALA A 10 -2.39 -20.55 -32.28
N GLY A 11 -3.46 -20.38 -31.51
CA GLY A 11 -3.88 -19.10 -30.96
C GLY A 11 -2.74 -18.47 -30.18
N LEU A 12 -2.33 -17.28 -30.61
CA LEU A 12 -1.59 -16.36 -29.76
C LEU A 12 -2.57 -15.81 -28.73
N SER A 13 -2.93 -16.63 -27.73
CA SER A 13 -3.54 -16.13 -26.51
C SER A 13 -2.45 -15.39 -25.77
N MET A 14 -2.29 -14.11 -26.11
CA MET A 14 -1.48 -13.17 -25.35
C MET A 14 -2.09 -13.09 -23.96
N LEU A 15 -1.51 -13.84 -23.01
CA LEU A 15 -1.71 -13.62 -21.59
C LEU A 15 -1.25 -12.19 -21.31
N LEU A 16 -2.19 -11.25 -21.27
CA LEU A 16 -2.03 -10.04 -20.51
C LEU A 16 -2.02 -10.45 -19.03
N ALA A 17 -0.91 -11.02 -18.59
CA ALA A 17 -0.54 -10.95 -17.18
C ALA A 17 -0.32 -9.45 -16.94
N GLY A 18 -1.38 -8.77 -16.48
CA GLY A 18 -1.31 -7.35 -16.15
C GLY A 18 -0.16 -7.17 -15.17
N ALA A 19 0.91 -6.49 -15.60
CA ALA A 19 1.96 -6.09 -14.70
C ALA A 19 1.31 -5.24 -13.61
N ALA A 20 1.23 -5.77 -12.40
CA ALA A 20 0.85 -4.99 -11.24
C ALA A 20 2.01 -4.02 -10.99
N PHE A 21 1.84 -2.78 -11.42
CA PHE A 21 2.78 -1.72 -11.08
C PHE A 21 2.73 -1.52 -9.57
N ALA A 22 3.90 -1.47 -8.93
CA ALA A 22 4.03 -1.08 -7.53
C ALA A 22 3.34 0.28 -7.36
N ARG A 23 2.43 0.37 -6.40
CA ARG A 23 1.70 1.61 -6.10
C ARG A 23 2.15 2.18 -4.75
N ASP A 24 1.88 3.47 -4.56
CA ASP A 24 2.07 4.13 -3.27
C ASP A 24 0.85 3.89 -2.39
N VAL A 25 1.07 3.41 -1.17
CA VAL A 25 0.04 3.17 -0.16
C VAL A 25 0.40 3.98 1.08
N LEU A 26 -0.39 5.01 1.36
CA LEU A 26 -0.23 5.87 2.53
C LEU A 26 -1.01 5.30 3.72
N ILE A 27 -0.33 4.99 4.81
CA ILE A 27 -0.90 4.27 5.95
C ILE A 27 -0.76 5.13 7.23
N ASP A 28 -1.90 5.45 7.82
CA ASP A 28 -1.99 6.06 9.15
C ASP A 28 -2.14 4.96 10.21
N VAL A 29 -1.12 4.78 11.04
CA VAL A 29 -1.10 3.69 12.04
C VAL A 29 -1.59 4.10 13.43
N ARG A 30 -2.29 5.24 13.51
CA ARG A 30 -2.98 5.72 14.71
C ARG A 30 -4.32 5.00 14.91
N THR A 31 -5.02 5.33 15.99
CA THR A 31 -6.37 4.81 16.22
C THR A 31 -7.36 5.38 15.22
N ALA A 32 -8.50 4.71 15.03
CA ALA A 32 -9.58 5.20 14.20
C ALA A 32 -10.10 6.59 14.63
N GLN A 33 -10.14 6.86 15.95
CA GLN A 33 -10.56 8.16 16.47
C GLN A 33 -9.57 9.26 16.09
N GLU A 34 -8.26 9.00 16.19
CA GLU A 34 -7.24 9.95 15.74
C GLU A 34 -7.33 10.20 14.23
N PHE A 35 -7.56 9.14 13.44
CA PHE A 35 -7.72 9.25 11.99
C PHE A 35 -8.94 10.10 11.60
N GLN A 36 -10.10 9.84 12.20
CA GLN A 36 -11.34 10.60 11.98
C GLN A 36 -11.19 12.08 12.36
N SER A 37 -10.42 12.37 13.43
CA SER A 37 -10.15 13.74 13.87
C SER A 37 -9.25 14.55 12.91
N GLY A 38 -8.60 13.87 11.96
CA GLY A 38 -7.75 14.48 10.95
C GLY A 38 -6.61 13.56 10.52
N HIS A 39 -6.48 13.28 9.23
CA HIS A 39 -5.45 12.41 8.64
C HIS A 39 -4.98 12.95 7.28
N LEU A 40 -3.91 12.42 6.70
CA LEU A 40 -3.46 12.88 5.37
C LEU A 40 -4.42 12.42 4.27
N GLN A 41 -4.76 13.30 3.33
CA GLN A 41 -5.62 12.97 2.20
C GLN A 41 -5.16 11.67 1.49
N GLY A 42 -6.08 10.70 1.38
CA GLY A 42 -5.81 9.42 0.71
C GLY A 42 -5.10 8.36 1.57
N ALA A 43 -4.84 8.65 2.85
CA ALA A 43 -4.34 7.65 3.79
C ALA A 43 -5.41 6.60 4.10
N ILE A 44 -5.00 5.35 4.27
CA ILE A 44 -5.82 4.30 4.89
C ILE A 44 -5.48 4.20 6.38
N ASN A 45 -6.47 4.05 7.24
CA ASN A 45 -6.21 3.77 8.66
C ASN A 45 -5.92 2.28 8.85
N MET A 46 -4.76 1.98 9.42
CA MET A 46 -4.37 0.62 9.79
C MET A 46 -3.58 0.65 11.10
N PRO A 47 -4.25 0.61 12.27
CA PRO A 47 -3.61 0.80 13.57
C PRO A 47 -2.41 -0.12 13.79
N HIS A 48 -1.31 0.42 14.34
CA HIS A 48 -0.07 -0.37 14.53
C HIS A 48 -0.25 -1.65 15.37
N THR A 49 -1.30 -1.74 16.20
CA THR A 49 -1.63 -2.91 17.01
C THR A 49 -2.23 -4.07 16.22
N SER A 50 -2.87 -3.79 15.09
CA SER A 50 -3.57 -4.76 14.24
C SER A 50 -3.01 -4.82 12.81
N ILE A 51 -1.98 -4.02 12.51
CA ILE A 51 -1.42 -3.86 11.16
C ILE A 51 -1.01 -5.17 10.50
N GLY A 52 -0.49 -6.14 11.27
CA GLY A 52 -0.07 -7.43 10.72
C GLY A 52 -1.22 -8.25 10.15
N GLU A 53 -2.39 -8.20 10.79
CA GLU A 53 -3.60 -8.89 10.34
C GLU A 53 -4.33 -8.08 9.26
N GLU A 54 -4.45 -6.76 9.45
CA GLU A 54 -5.16 -5.90 8.51
C GLU A 54 -4.48 -5.85 7.14
N ILE A 55 -3.14 -5.77 7.10
CA ILE A 55 -2.41 -5.73 5.83
C ILE A 55 -2.51 -7.04 5.06
N ALA A 56 -2.69 -8.17 5.74
CA ALA A 56 -2.85 -9.48 5.10
C ALA A 56 -4.20 -9.60 4.38
N ASN A 57 -5.22 -8.88 4.87
CA ASN A 57 -6.55 -8.81 4.27
C ASN A 57 -6.68 -7.65 3.26
N ALA A 58 -5.70 -6.76 3.21
CA ALA A 58 -5.67 -5.65 2.27
C ALA A 58 -5.20 -6.09 0.89
N ARG A 59 -5.68 -5.42 -0.17
CA ARG A 59 -5.20 -5.61 -1.55
C ARG A 59 -3.88 -4.85 -1.79
N VAL A 60 -2.88 -5.11 -0.94
CA VAL A 60 -1.55 -4.47 -0.97
C VAL A 60 -0.51 -5.52 -1.32
N SER A 61 0.27 -5.26 -2.36
CA SER A 61 1.38 -6.13 -2.79
C SER A 61 2.59 -5.98 -1.88
N LYS A 62 3.44 -7.01 -1.81
CA LYS A 62 4.71 -6.95 -1.07
C LYS A 62 5.71 -5.96 -1.67
N ASP A 63 5.55 -5.64 -2.95
CA ASP A 63 6.38 -4.68 -3.69
C ASP A 63 5.82 -3.26 -3.71
N ASP A 64 4.61 -3.05 -3.18
CA ASP A 64 4.02 -1.71 -3.08
C ASP A 64 4.85 -0.84 -2.12
N ARG A 65 4.92 0.46 -2.43
CA ARG A 65 5.59 1.44 -1.57
C ARG A 65 4.68 1.81 -0.42
N LEU A 66 5.00 1.34 0.78
CA LEU A 66 4.22 1.62 1.99
C LEU A 66 4.80 2.83 2.70
N ILE A 67 4.03 3.92 2.72
CA ILE A 67 4.38 5.17 3.40
C ILE A 67 3.65 5.18 4.73
N VAL A 68 4.37 5.05 5.84
CA VAL A 68 3.78 4.82 7.16
C VAL A 68 4.02 6.02 8.06
N TYR A 69 2.98 6.58 8.65
CA TYR A 69 3.11 7.68 9.62
C TYR A 69 2.18 7.48 10.82
N CYS A 70 2.44 8.22 11.90
CA CYS A 70 1.55 8.23 13.07
C CYS A 70 1.46 9.64 13.69
N LYS A 71 1.26 9.76 15.01
CA LYS A 71 1.22 11.08 15.66
C LYS A 71 2.61 11.72 15.79
N SER A 72 3.61 10.97 16.25
CA SER A 72 4.94 11.48 16.62
C SER A 72 6.11 10.57 16.24
N GLY A 73 5.91 9.59 15.36
CA GLY A 73 6.92 8.66 14.86
C GLY A 73 6.98 7.28 15.53
N ARG A 74 6.83 7.17 16.87
CA ARG A 74 7.05 5.89 17.58
C ARG A 74 6.21 4.71 17.06
N ARG A 75 4.92 4.93 16.82
CA ARG A 75 4.02 3.88 16.32
C ARG A 75 4.31 3.52 14.86
N ALA A 76 4.74 4.49 14.06
CA ALA A 76 5.16 4.27 12.68
C ALA A 76 6.42 3.39 12.61
N THR A 77 7.35 3.52 13.55
CA THR A 77 8.50 2.61 13.67
C THR A 77 8.05 1.17 13.93
N LEU A 78 7.22 0.97 14.97
CA LEU A 78 6.70 -0.37 15.31
C LEU A 78 5.95 -1.01 14.14
N ALA A 79 5.08 -0.25 13.48
CA ALA A 79 4.36 -0.71 12.31
C ALA A 79 5.30 -1.06 11.15
N SER A 80 6.31 -0.23 10.89
CA SER A 80 7.28 -0.46 9.82
C SER A 80 8.08 -1.74 10.05
N ASP A 81 8.49 -2.01 11.29
CA ASP A 81 9.23 -3.22 11.65
C ASP A 81 8.35 -4.47 11.46
N THR A 82 7.09 -4.42 11.89
CA THR A 82 6.11 -5.49 11.63
C THR A 82 5.92 -5.75 10.13
N LEU A 83 5.71 -4.71 9.33
CA LEU A 83 5.52 -4.84 7.87
C LEU A 83 6.77 -5.44 7.20
N LYS A 84 7.96 -4.97 7.55
CA LYS A 84 9.23 -5.52 7.05
C LYS A 84 9.39 -6.99 7.43
N GLY A 85 9.06 -7.36 8.68
CA GLY A 85 9.05 -8.74 9.15
C GLY A 85 8.09 -9.65 8.39
N LEU A 86 7.00 -9.09 7.85
CA LEU A 86 6.05 -9.78 6.98
C LEU A 86 6.47 -9.80 5.50
N GLY A 87 7.66 -9.30 5.16
CA GLY A 87 8.22 -9.34 3.80
C GLY A 87 7.78 -8.20 2.88
N TYR A 88 7.20 -7.12 3.40
CA TYR A 88 7.02 -5.91 2.60
C TYR A 88 8.38 -5.24 2.36
N SER A 89 8.79 -5.14 1.09
CA SER A 89 10.16 -4.78 0.72
C SER A 89 10.39 -3.27 0.69
N ASN A 90 9.33 -2.48 0.50
CA ASN A 90 9.40 -1.03 0.32
C ASN A 90 8.58 -0.27 1.39
N VAL A 91 9.06 -0.29 2.63
CA VAL A 91 8.39 0.35 3.78
C VAL A 91 9.18 1.58 4.24
N GLU A 92 8.57 2.76 4.10
CA GLU A 92 9.15 4.05 4.48
C GLU A 92 8.41 4.66 5.68
N ASN A 93 9.15 4.94 6.75
CA ASN A 93 8.64 5.63 7.92
C ASN A 93 8.70 7.16 7.73
N PHE A 94 7.55 7.82 7.78
CA PHE A 94 7.38 9.26 7.61
C PHE A 94 7.18 10.02 8.93
N GLY A 95 7.36 9.36 10.08
CA GLY A 95 7.39 10.00 11.37
C GLY A 95 6.00 10.38 11.90
N GLY A 96 5.86 11.63 12.34
CA GLY A 96 4.60 12.19 12.84
C GLY A 96 3.73 12.79 11.73
N LEU A 97 2.46 13.06 12.03
CA LEU A 97 1.47 13.57 11.06
C LEU A 97 1.94 14.89 10.41
N GLU A 98 2.45 15.81 11.21
CA GLU A 98 2.94 17.12 10.73
C GLU A 98 4.16 16.96 9.82
N GLU A 99 5.11 16.09 10.19
CA GLU A 99 6.31 15.80 9.40
C GLU A 99 5.92 15.15 8.06
N ALA A 100 5.05 14.15 8.11
CA ALA A 100 4.55 13.44 6.94
C ALA A 100 3.78 14.39 6.01
N SER A 101 2.91 15.25 6.54
CA SER A 101 2.21 16.30 5.80
C SER A 101 3.19 17.20 5.05
N LYS A 102 4.22 17.70 5.74
CA LYS A 102 5.23 18.59 5.15
C LYS A 102 6.05 17.89 4.07
N ARG A 103 6.48 16.65 4.31
CA ARG A 103 7.31 15.87 3.38
C ARG A 103 6.56 15.49 2.11
N LEU A 104 5.29 15.12 2.24
CA LEU A 104 4.44 14.71 1.12
C LEU A 104 3.69 15.87 0.48
N GLN A 105 3.72 17.06 1.09
CA GLN A 105 2.93 18.22 0.68
C GLN A 105 1.43 17.91 0.61
N LEU A 106 0.96 17.05 1.53
CA LEU A 106 -0.44 16.64 1.62
C LEU A 106 -1.14 17.35 2.79
N PRO A 107 -2.36 17.87 2.58
CA PRO A 107 -3.13 18.49 3.65
C PRO A 107 -3.66 17.44 4.63
N VAL A 108 -3.91 17.88 5.86
CA VAL A 108 -4.72 17.12 6.84
C VAL A 108 -6.19 17.31 6.48
N HIS A 109 -6.85 16.21 6.15
CA HIS A 109 -8.26 16.08 5.86
C HIS A 109 -9.03 15.55 7.07
N THR A 110 -10.27 16.00 7.26
CA THR A 110 -11.18 15.51 8.30
C THR A 110 -12.43 14.93 7.62
N ASP A 111 -12.78 13.70 7.94
CA ASP A 111 -14.03 13.09 7.50
C ASP A 111 -15.18 13.70 8.32
N LYS A 112 -15.76 14.79 7.82
CA LYS A 112 -16.97 15.41 8.39
C LYS A 112 -18.23 14.86 7.74
#